data_AF-A0A962ZHC3-F1
#
_entry.id   AF-A0A962ZHC3-F1
#
_cell.length_a   1.000
_cell.length_b   1.000
_cell.length_c   1.000
_cell.angle_alpha   90.00
_cell.angle_beta   90.00
_cell.angle_gamma   90.00
#
_symmetry.space_group_name_H-M   'P 1'
#
loop_
_entity.id
_entity.type
_entity.pdbx_description
1 polymer ?
#
loop_
_entity_poly.entity_id
_entity_poly.type
_entity_poly.pdbx_seq_one_letter_code
_entity_poly.pdbx_strand_id
1 'polypeptide(L)'
;RTVLNPKLHIGGLLRTMYDPRNSLANDVSNQLINHFGDKVYRTIIPRNVRLAEAPSHGAPVITYDAKSRGAISYLALAGEILRREQALSAASSASA
;
A
#
# COMPACT_ATOMS: atom_id res chain seq x y z
N ARG A 1 15.88 0.63 26.44
CA ARG A 1 15.81 0.01 25.09
C ARG A 1 16.50 0.96 24.13
N THR A 2 17.73 0.69 23.73
CA THR A 2 18.50 1.56 22.84
C THR A 2 18.02 1.34 21.40
N VAL A 3 17.58 2.41 20.73
CA VAL A 3 17.07 2.32 19.36
C VAL A 3 18.26 2.35 18.39
N LEU A 4 18.52 1.23 17.70
CA LEU A 4 19.67 1.06 16.82
C LEU A 4 19.58 1.91 15.54
N ASN A 5 18.37 2.21 15.07
CA ASN A 5 18.13 3.06 13.90
C ASN A 5 17.09 4.14 14.23
N PRO A 6 17.51 5.33 14.68
CA PRO A 6 16.61 6.44 15.04
C PRO A 6 15.76 6.96 13.88
N LYS A 7 16.16 6.71 12.63
CA LYS A 7 15.44 7.17 11.43
C LYS A 7 14.31 6.21 11.02
N LEU A 8 14.26 5.01 11.59
CA LEU A 8 13.26 4.00 11.26
C LEU A 8 11.88 4.44 11.75
N HIS A 9 10.92 4.48 10.84
CA HIS A 9 9.53 4.77 11.13
C HIS A 9 8.61 3.92 10.24
N ILE A 10 7.34 3.83 10.62
CA ILE A 10 6.33 3.12 9.84
C ILE A 10 5.92 4.02 8.67
N GLY A 11 6.26 3.63 7.44
CA GLY A 11 5.83 4.36 6.23
C GLY A 11 4.33 4.26 5.94
N GLY A 12 3.72 3.12 6.30
CA GLY A 12 2.27 2.94 6.26
C GLY A 12 1.84 1.48 6.31
N LEU A 13 0.54 1.25 6.45
CA LEU A 13 -0.10 -0.07 6.46
C LEU A 13 -0.84 -0.29 5.14
N LEU A 14 -0.43 -1.32 4.39
CA LEU A 14 -1.04 -1.69 3.12
C LEU A 14 -1.96 -2.89 3.29
N ARG A 15 -3.19 -2.79 2.76
CA ARG A 15 -4.15 -3.89 2.73
C ARG A 15 -3.99 -4.65 1.41
N THR A 16 -3.60 -5.91 1.48
CA THR A 16 -3.32 -6.78 0.33
C THR A 16 -4.24 -8.00 0.27
N MET A 17 -4.37 -8.59 -0.91
CA MET A 17 -5.25 -9.75 -1.15
C MET A 17 -6.70 -9.51 -0.71
N TYR A 18 -7.13 -8.24 -0.73
CA TYR A 18 -8.45 -7.83 -0.25
C TYR A 18 -9.55 -8.33 -1.18
N ASP A 19 -10.61 -8.90 -0.60
CA ASP A 19 -11.81 -9.32 -1.30
C ASP A 19 -13.03 -8.66 -0.63
N PRO A 20 -13.72 -7.72 -1.29
CA PRO A 20 -14.84 -7.00 -0.68
C PRO A 20 -16.05 -7.91 -0.37
N ARG A 21 -16.09 -9.12 -0.94
CA ARG A 21 -17.15 -10.10 -0.69
C ARG A 21 -16.95 -10.84 0.64
N ASN A 22 -15.78 -10.73 1.25
CA ASN A 22 -15.47 -11.34 2.52
C ASN A 22 -15.74 -10.35 3.66
N SER A 23 -16.75 -10.63 4.49
CA SER A 23 -17.11 -9.79 5.64
C SER A 23 -15.93 -9.57 6.60
N LEU A 24 -15.15 -10.62 6.88
CA LEU A 24 -13.97 -10.51 7.73
C LEU A 24 -12.94 -9.54 7.15
N ALA A 25 -12.74 -9.53 5.82
CA ALA A 25 -11.82 -8.59 5.18
C ALA A 25 -12.30 -7.14 5.34
N ASN A 26 -13.60 -6.91 5.30
CA ASN A 26 -14.21 -5.60 5.54
C ASN A 26 -14.05 -5.17 7.00
N ASP A 27 -14.35 -6.06 7.94
CA ASP A 27 -14.25 -5.77 9.38
C ASP A 27 -12.81 -5.44 9.79
N VAL A 28 -11.84 -6.25 9.34
CA VAL A 28 -10.42 -6.01 9.58
C VAL A 28 -9.98 -4.68 8.94
N SER A 29 -10.42 -4.41 7.70
CA SER A 29 -10.10 -3.14 7.03
C SER A 29 -10.61 -1.92 7.81
N ASN A 30 -11.84 -1.99 8.33
CA ASN A 30 -12.43 -0.92 9.14
C ASN A 30 -11.69 -0.74 10.47
N GLN A 31 -11.34 -1.83 11.15
CA GLN A 31 -10.55 -1.77 12.37
C GLN A 31 -9.18 -1.13 12.15
N LEU A 32 -8.50 -1.47 11.05
CA LEU A 32 -7.22 -0.86 10.69
C LEU A 32 -7.35 0.65 10.50
N ILE A 33 -8.37 1.10 9.76
CA ILE A 33 -8.61 2.54 9.54
C ILE A 33 -8.91 3.23 10.88
N ASN A 34 -9.78 2.66 11.71
CA ASN A 34 -10.17 3.25 12.99
C ASN A 34 -8.99 3.36 13.97
N HIS A 35 -8.09 2.37 13.98
CA HIS A 35 -6.98 2.33 14.93
C HIS A 35 -5.74 3.09 14.45
N PHE A 36 -5.40 3.01 13.16
CA PHE A 36 -4.15 3.54 12.61
C PHE A 36 -4.33 4.83 11.79
N GLY A 37 -5.57 5.20 11.45
CA GLY A 37 -5.90 6.44 10.75
C GLY A 37 -5.09 6.62 9.46
N ASP A 38 -4.43 7.77 9.35
CA ASP A 38 -3.66 8.17 8.17
C ASP A 38 -2.44 7.29 7.88
N LYS A 39 -2.03 6.43 8.82
CA LYS A 39 -0.98 5.44 8.55
C LYS A 39 -1.45 4.36 7.59
N VAL A 40 -2.76 4.13 7.45
CA VAL A 40 -3.29 3.17 6.48
C VAL A 40 -3.26 3.80 5.08
N TYR A 41 -2.70 3.08 4.10
CA TYR A 41 -2.79 3.49 2.70
C TYR A 41 -4.25 3.47 2.24
N ARG A 42 -4.67 4.52 1.54
CA ARG A 42 -6.01 4.57 0.92
C ARG A 42 -6.12 3.52 -0.18
N THR A 43 -5.02 3.31 -0.91
CA THR A 43 -4.91 2.26 -1.92
C THR A 43 -4.98 0.87 -1.29
N ILE A 44 -5.72 -0.02 -1.96
CA ILE A 44 -5.89 -1.42 -1.57
C ILE A 44 -5.44 -2.28 -2.74
N ILE A 45 -4.70 -3.36 -2.45
CA ILE A 45 -4.34 -4.37 -3.45
C ILE A 45 -5.38 -5.49 -3.41
N PRO A 46 -6.25 -5.61 -4.43
CA PRO A 46 -7.30 -6.62 -4.43
C PRO A 46 -6.73 -8.01 -4.70
N ARG A 47 -7.45 -9.05 -4.28
CA ARG A 47 -7.21 -10.40 -4.77
C ARG A 47 -7.50 -10.44 -6.27
N ASN A 48 -6.49 -10.77 -7.08
CA ASN A 48 -6.56 -10.72 -8.54
C ASN A 48 -5.78 -11.87 -9.16
N VAL A 49 -6.38 -12.58 -10.12
CA VAL A 49 -5.77 -13.75 -10.78
C VAL A 49 -4.52 -13.37 -11.58
N ARG A 50 -4.56 -12.28 -12.36
CA ARG A 50 -3.40 -11.81 -13.15
C ARG A 50 -2.20 -11.46 -12.26
N LEU A 51 -2.47 -10.86 -11.10
CA LEU A 51 -1.43 -10.57 -10.11
C LEU A 51 -0.81 -11.85 -9.54
N ALA A 52 -1.59 -12.93 -9.38
CA ALA A 52 -1.11 -14.22 -8.91
C ALA A 52 -0.36 -15.03 -9.99
N GLU A 53 -0.73 -14.87 -11.26
CA GLU A 53 -0.08 -15.52 -12.41
C GLU A 53 1.28 -14.89 -12.77
N ALA A 54 1.40 -13.56 -12.65
CA ALA A 54 2.57 -12.81 -13.11
C ALA A 54 3.93 -13.37 -12.62
N PRO A 55 4.10 -13.79 -11.36
CA PRO A 55 5.33 -14.42 -10.88
C PRO A 55 5.71 -15.70 -11.63
N SER A 56 4.73 -16.55 -11.99
CA SER A 56 4.97 -17.78 -12.76
C SER A 56 5.47 -17.50 -14.18
N HIS A 57 5.19 -16.32 -14.72
CA HIS A 57 5.70 -15.84 -16.00
C HIS A 57 7.00 -15.03 -15.87
N GLY A 58 7.56 -14.91 -14.67
CA GLY A 58 8.80 -14.16 -14.43
C GLY A 58 8.67 -12.66 -14.71
N ALA A 59 7.45 -12.11 -14.71
CA ALA A 59 7.19 -10.73 -15.09
C ALA A 59 6.48 -9.98 -13.95
N PRO A 60 6.79 -8.68 -13.72
CA PRO A 60 5.96 -7.84 -12.88
C PRO A 60 4.54 -7.73 -13.43
N VAL A 61 3.54 -7.59 -12.56
CA VAL A 61 2.12 -7.49 -12.97
C VAL A 61 1.87 -6.36 -13.97
N ILE A 62 2.63 -5.26 -13.88
CA ILE A 62 2.52 -4.10 -14.77
C ILE A 62 2.90 -4.48 -16.20
N THR A 63 3.95 -5.29 -16.38
CA THR A 63 4.40 -5.76 -17.69
C THR A 63 3.57 -6.95 -18.17
N TYR A 64 3.15 -7.84 -17.26
CA TYR A 64 2.34 -9.01 -17.57
C TYR A 64 0.92 -8.63 -18.06
N ASP A 65 0.22 -7.76 -17.32
CA ASP A 65 -1.08 -7.22 -17.70
C ASP A 65 -1.30 -5.84 -17.05
N ALA A 66 -0.89 -4.80 -17.77
CA ALA A 66 -1.01 -3.40 -17.34
C ALA A 66 -2.46 -2.96 -17.09
N LYS A 67 -3.44 -3.60 -17.72
CA LYS A 67 -4.87 -3.26 -17.59
C LYS A 67 -5.54 -4.03 -16.46
N SER A 68 -4.85 -5.00 -15.86
CA SER A 68 -5.37 -5.74 -14.72
C SER A 68 -5.63 -4.81 -13.53
N ARG A 69 -6.67 -5.14 -12.75
CA ARG A 69 -6.95 -4.42 -11.48
C ARG A 69 -5.75 -4.42 -10.53
N GLY A 70 -4.96 -5.51 -10.52
CA GLY A 70 -3.74 -5.60 -9.73
C GLY A 70 -2.69 -4.57 -10.15
N ALA A 71 -2.40 -4.47 -11.45
CA ALA A 71 -1.44 -3.49 -11.97
C ALA A 71 -1.89 -2.05 -11.69
N ILE A 72 -3.15 -1.73 -11.94
CA ILE A 72 -3.71 -0.40 -11.68
C ILE A 72 -3.60 -0.04 -10.19
N SER A 73 -3.92 -0.98 -9.28
CA SER A 73 -3.76 -0.77 -7.84
C SER A 73 -2.31 -0.54 -7.42
N TYR A 74 -1.33 -1.23 -8.01
CA TYR A 74 0.08 -0.98 -7.71
C TYR A 74 0.57 0.38 -8.23
N LEU A 75 0.09 0.83 -9.40
CA LEU A 75 0.38 2.17 -9.90
C LEU A 75 -0.22 3.26 -9.01
N ALA A 76 -1.46 3.06 -8.55
CA ALA A 76 -2.10 3.96 -7.59
C ALA A 76 -1.32 4.02 -6.27
N LEU A 77 -0.84 2.87 -5.77
CA LEU A 77 -0.05 2.78 -4.56
C LEU A 77 1.29 3.52 -4.71
N ALA A 78 1.99 3.33 -5.82
CA ALA A 78 3.23 4.04 -6.09
C ALA A 78 3.01 5.56 -6.07
N GLY A 79 1.95 6.04 -6.71
CA GLY A 79 1.57 7.45 -6.66
C GLY A 79 1.24 7.94 -5.24
N GLU A 80 0.60 7.11 -4.42
CA GLU A 80 0.29 7.45 -3.02
C GLU A 80 1.55 7.55 -2.15
N ILE A 81 2.49 6.60 -2.29
CA ILE A 81 3.77 6.61 -1.56
C ILE A 81 4.55 7.89 -1.88
N LEU A 82 4.72 8.21 -3.17
CA LEU A 82 5.47 9.40 -3.59
C LEU A 82 4.86 10.70 -3.04
N ARG A 83 3.52 10.82 -3.04
CA ARG A 83 2.84 11.99 -2.46
C ARG A 83 3.07 12.11 -0.96
N ARG A 84 3.05 10.98 -0.22
CA ARG A 84 3.34 10.98 1.22
C ARG A 84 4.78 11.39 1.49
N GLU A 85 5.75 10.82 0.77
CA GLU A 85 7.17 11.17 0.92
C GLU A 85 7.46 12.64 0.65
N GLN A 86 6.83 13.22 -0.39
CA GLN A 86 6.92 14.66 -0.68
C GLN A 86 6.34 15.51 0.45
N ALA A 87 5.18 15.13 1.00
CA ALA A 87 4.57 15.83 2.12
C ALA A 87 5.44 15.77 3.40
N LEU A 88 6.03 14.60 3.72
CA LEU A 88 6.97 14.47 4.84
C LEU A 88 8.22 15.33 4.64
N SER A 89 8.76 15.35 3.41
CA SER A 89 9.95 16.14 3.08
C SER A 89 9.67 17.64 3.19
N ALA A 90 8.52 18.10 2.67
CA ALA A 90 8.08 19.50 2.77
C ALA A 90 7.85 19.95 4.23
N ALA A 91 7.23 19.09 5.05
CA ALA A 91 7.04 19.36 6.47
C ALA A 91 8.37 19.47 7.23
N SER A 92 9.35 18.62 6.88
CA SER A 92 10.69 18.65 7.48
C SER A 92 11.47 19.91 7.10
N SER A 93 11.28 20.45 5.88
CA SER A 93 11.91 21.71 5.45
C SER A 93 11.25 22.97 6.02
N ALA A 94 9.97 22.90 6.40
CA ALA A 94 9.24 24.03 6.99
C ALA A 94 9.46 24.18 8.51
N SER A 95 10.03 23.14 9.15
CA SER A 95 10.34 23.11 10.58
C SER A 95 11.84 23.26 10.88
N ALA A 96 12.65 23.51 9.85
CA ALA A 96 14.06 23.90 9.91
C ALA A 96 14.20 25.38 9.53
#